data_AF-A0AAN4UUE3-F1
#
_entry.id   AF-A0AAN4UUE3-F1
#
_cell.length_a   1.000
_cell.length_b   1.000
_cell.length_c   1.000
_cell.angle_alpha   90.00
_cell.angle_beta   90.00
_cell.angle_gamma   90.00
#
_symmetry.space_group_name_H-M   'P 1'
#
loop_
_entity.id
_entity.type
_entity.pdbx_description
1 polymer ?
#
loop_
_entity_poly.entity_id
_entity_poly.type
_entity_poly.pdbx_seq_one_letter_code
_entity_poly.pdbx_strand_id
1 'polypeptide(L)'
;MTADADTDTARLADVLLPAAGWGEKDCTVTNSERRISRQRRFRAAPGEARPDWWALARLARRLGWGAAFDCDGPAAILREYAAMSGPRARWGGDFDILARAGRTAAQYDAMAPFTWPVRADGQGARASARFFARGGFFTPDRRARMLPSRRRRSPARPIRCGSTPAGCATIGTP
;
A
#
# COMPACT_ATOMS: atom_id res chain seq x y z
N MET A 1 5.86 15.34 -15.54
CA MET A 1 4.88 14.25 -15.47
C MET A 1 3.75 14.77 -14.60
N THR A 2 2.80 15.45 -15.22
CA THR A 2 1.59 15.98 -14.58
C THR A 2 0.62 14.83 -14.28
N ALA A 3 -0.16 14.93 -13.21
CA ALA A 3 -1.19 13.95 -12.88
C ALA A 3 -2.14 13.74 -14.07
N ASP A 4 -2.37 12.48 -14.44
CA ASP A 4 -3.15 12.13 -15.63
C ASP A 4 -4.64 12.31 -15.34
N ALA A 5 -5.23 13.37 -15.92
CA ALA A 5 -6.66 13.66 -15.79
C ALA A 5 -7.51 12.72 -16.65
N ASP A 6 -6.91 11.90 -17.52
CA ASP A 6 -7.59 11.06 -18.49
C ASP A 6 -7.69 9.58 -18.06
N THR A 7 -7.77 9.34 -16.75
CA THR A 7 -8.00 7.99 -16.20
C THR A 7 -9.49 7.62 -16.23
N ASP A 8 -9.80 6.33 -16.33
CA ASP A 8 -11.19 5.83 -16.29
C ASP A 8 -11.97 6.34 -15.06
N THR A 9 -11.30 6.43 -13.90
CA THR A 9 -11.89 6.97 -12.67
C THR A 9 -12.09 8.48 -12.72
N ALA A 10 -11.19 9.22 -13.37
CA ALA A 10 -11.31 10.67 -13.48
C ALA A 10 -12.48 11.07 -14.39
N ARG A 11 -12.78 10.28 -15.43
CA ARG A 11 -13.96 10.49 -16.29
C ARG A 11 -15.30 10.42 -15.56
N LEU A 12 -15.34 9.76 -14.39
CA LEU A 12 -16.54 9.61 -13.57
C LEU A 12 -16.58 10.57 -12.37
N ALA A 13 -15.52 11.35 -12.13
CA ALA A 13 -15.40 12.17 -10.94
C ALA A 13 -16.01 13.56 -11.14
N ASP A 14 -16.86 14.00 -10.22
CA ASP A 14 -17.35 15.38 -10.18
C ASP A 14 -16.24 16.38 -9.76
N VAL A 15 -15.27 15.90 -8.99
CA VAL A 15 -14.17 16.71 -8.43
C VAL A 15 -12.85 15.97 -8.56
N LEU A 16 -11.85 16.65 -9.11
CA LEU A 16 -10.47 16.19 -9.18
C LEU A 16 -9.57 17.07 -8.29
N LEU A 17 -8.82 16.43 -7.40
CA LEU A 17 -7.87 17.10 -6.50
C LEU A 17 -6.43 16.77 -6.95
N PRO A 18 -5.62 17.76 -7.37
CA PRO A 18 -4.25 17.53 -7.83
C PRO A 18 -3.36 16.91 -6.74
N ALA A 19 -2.93 15.67 -6.95
CA ALA A 19 -2.08 14.92 -6.03
C ALA A 19 -0.62 14.88 -6.49
N ALA A 20 0.31 15.03 -5.55
CA ALA A 20 1.74 14.89 -5.79
C ALA A 20 2.12 13.42 -6.05
N GLY A 21 2.94 13.20 -7.07
CA GLY A 21 3.43 11.88 -7.45
C GLY A 21 4.47 11.31 -6.47
N TRP A 22 4.99 10.13 -6.80
CA TRP A 22 5.97 9.42 -5.97
C TRP A 22 7.21 10.28 -5.67
N GLY A 23 7.88 10.84 -6.67
CA GLY A 23 9.10 11.62 -6.46
C GLY A 23 8.91 13.03 -5.88
N GLU A 24 7.67 13.44 -5.65
CA GLU A 24 7.28 14.83 -5.39
C GLU A 24 6.81 15.07 -3.95
N LYS A 25 6.69 14.01 -3.15
CA LYS A 25 6.25 14.06 -1.76
C LYS A 25 7.11 13.19 -0.86
N ASP A 26 7.12 13.59 0.41
CA ASP A 26 7.68 12.82 1.49
C ASP A 26 6.64 11.83 2.04
N CYS A 27 6.99 10.55 2.08
CA CYS A 27 6.13 9.53 2.68
C CYS A 27 6.92 8.31 3.19
N THR A 28 6.19 7.31 3.66
CA THR A 28 6.68 5.96 3.92
C THR A 28 5.93 4.98 3.05
N VAL A 29 6.66 4.02 2.48
CA VAL A 29 6.08 2.98 1.63
C VAL A 29 6.41 1.61 2.20
N THR A 30 5.47 0.67 2.04
CA THR A 30 5.65 -0.74 2.44
C THR A 30 5.75 -1.59 1.19
N ASN A 31 6.78 -2.42 1.09
CA ASN A 31 6.91 -3.39 0.00
C ASN A 31 6.35 -4.79 0.41
N SER A 32 6.37 -5.73 -0.53
CA SER A 32 5.81 -7.07 -0.34
C SER A 32 6.53 -7.94 0.70
N GLU A 33 7.78 -7.63 1.05
CA GLU A 33 8.52 -8.33 2.13
C GLU A 33 8.25 -7.72 3.51
N ARG A 34 7.25 -6.83 3.63
CA ARG A 34 6.89 -6.09 4.86
C ARG A 34 7.91 -5.04 5.27
N ARG A 35 8.78 -4.59 4.37
CA ARG A 35 9.74 -3.52 4.66
C ARG A 35 9.10 -2.16 4.44
N ILE A 36 9.11 -1.35 5.50
CA ILE A 36 8.77 0.05 5.47
C ILE A 36 10.04 0.85 5.23
N SER A 37 10.02 1.70 4.21
CA SER A 37 11.13 2.56 3.81
C SER A 37 10.70 4.02 3.78
N ARG A 38 11.65 4.91 4.09
CA ARG A 38 11.47 6.36 4.00
C ARG A 38 11.66 6.79 2.55
N GLN A 39 10.64 7.43 1.99
CA GLN A 39 10.69 7.97 0.64
C GLN A 39 10.78 9.49 0.68
N ARG A 40 11.85 10.02 0.08
CA ARG A 40 12.12 11.46 0.07
C ARG A 40 11.70 12.07 -1.25
N ARG A 41 11.13 13.27 -1.17
CA ARG A 41 10.94 14.08 -2.37
C ARG A 41 12.32 14.40 -2.98
N PHE A 42 12.43 14.26 -4.28
CA PHE A 42 13.61 14.69 -5.05
C PHE A 42 13.23 15.57 -6.24
N ARG A 43 11.93 15.78 -6.47
CA ARG A 43 11.39 16.76 -7.42
C ARG A 43 10.37 17.65 -6.71
N ALA A 44 10.21 18.86 -7.22
CA ALA A 44 9.09 19.71 -6.82
C ALA A 44 7.78 19.13 -7.40
N ALA A 45 6.71 19.25 -6.63
CA ALA A 45 5.37 18.94 -7.12
C ALA A 45 4.98 19.92 -8.25
N PRO A 46 4.38 19.46 -9.35
CA PRO A 46 4.01 20.31 -10.47
C PRO A 46 2.80 21.18 -10.11
N GLY A 47 2.88 22.48 -10.43
CA GLY A 47 1.78 23.43 -10.27
C GLY A 47 1.19 23.44 -8.85
N GLU A 48 -0.11 23.16 -8.77
CA GLU A 48 -0.86 23.15 -7.51
C GLU A 48 -0.92 21.78 -6.82
N ALA A 49 -0.23 20.76 -7.36
CA ALA A 49 -0.22 19.44 -6.76
C ALA A 49 0.28 19.49 -5.30
N ARG A 50 -0.41 18.76 -4.43
CA ARG A 50 -0.08 18.62 -3.00
C ARG A 50 -0.05 17.14 -2.61
N PRO A 51 0.66 16.75 -1.55
CA PRO A 51 0.55 15.41 -1.00
C PRO A 51 -0.90 15.05 -0.66
N ASP A 52 -1.31 13.80 -0.88
CA ASP A 52 -2.72 13.38 -0.75
C ASP A 52 -3.29 13.65 0.65
N TRP A 53 -2.46 13.46 1.69
CA TRP A 53 -2.83 13.71 3.08
C TRP A 53 -3.24 15.17 3.32
N TRP A 54 -2.68 16.12 2.56
CA TRP A 54 -3.01 17.53 2.69
C TRP A 54 -4.45 17.78 2.26
N ALA A 55 -4.86 17.20 1.12
CA ALA A 55 -6.22 17.33 0.61
C ALA A 55 -7.25 16.76 1.61
N LEU A 56 -6.94 15.58 2.19
CA LEU A 56 -7.77 14.96 3.23
C LEU A 56 -7.88 15.83 4.48
N ALA A 57 -6.77 16.40 4.98
CA ALA A 57 -6.79 17.30 6.12
C ALA A 57 -7.57 18.60 5.85
N ARG A 58 -7.48 19.14 4.63
CA ARG A 58 -8.27 20.32 4.22
C ARG A 58 -9.76 20.02 4.11
N LEU A 59 -10.13 18.84 3.64
CA LEU A 59 -11.52 18.39 3.59
C LEU A 59 -12.06 18.19 5.01
N ALA A 60 -11.34 17.46 5.86
CA ALA A 60 -11.70 17.23 7.25
C ALA A 60 -11.94 18.54 8.01
N ARG A 61 -11.07 19.55 7.82
CA ARG A 61 -11.25 20.87 8.42
C ARG A 61 -12.55 21.55 7.99
N ARG A 62 -12.94 21.44 6.71
CA ARG A 62 -14.21 21.99 6.21
C ARG A 62 -15.44 21.24 6.74
N LEU A 63 -15.28 19.96 7.06
CA LEU A 63 -16.33 19.13 7.65
C LEU A 63 -16.40 19.23 9.19
N GLY A 64 -15.60 20.11 9.82
CA GLY A 64 -15.58 20.28 11.28
C GLY A 64 -14.65 19.34 12.05
N TRP A 65 -13.90 18.48 11.36
CA TRP A 65 -12.97 17.50 11.95
C TRP A 65 -11.52 17.97 11.98
N GLY A 66 -11.29 19.29 11.97
CA GLY A 66 -9.95 19.87 11.84
C GLY A 66 -8.95 19.36 12.89
N ALA A 67 -9.38 19.24 14.15
CA ALA A 67 -8.55 18.76 15.25
C ALA A 67 -8.13 17.29 15.09
N ALA A 68 -8.98 16.45 14.50
CA ALA A 68 -8.69 15.02 14.30
C ALA A 68 -7.71 14.76 13.14
N PHE A 69 -7.51 15.74 12.26
CA PHE A 69 -6.62 15.65 11.10
C PHE A 69 -5.53 16.73 11.11
N ASP A 70 -5.16 17.20 12.31
CA ASP A 70 -4.12 18.22 12.50
C ASP A 70 -2.70 17.63 12.42
N CYS A 71 -2.44 16.91 11.33
CA CYS A 71 -1.12 16.35 11.04
C CYS A 71 -0.25 17.42 10.38
N ASP A 72 0.82 17.81 11.05
CA ASP A 72 1.80 18.81 10.59
C ASP A 72 2.71 18.31 9.46
N GLY A 73 2.72 17.00 9.19
CA GLY A 73 3.47 16.41 8.09
C GLY A 73 3.60 14.88 8.18
N PRO A 74 4.43 14.30 7.30
CA PRO A 74 4.58 12.84 7.17
C PRO A 74 5.07 12.14 8.45
N ALA A 75 5.87 12.82 9.28
CA ALA A 75 6.32 12.28 10.55
C ALA A 75 5.16 12.10 11.55
N ALA A 76 4.29 13.10 11.69
CA ALA A 76 3.08 12.98 12.52
C ALA A 76 2.14 11.90 12.00
N ILE A 77 1.97 11.81 10.68
CA ILE A 77 1.14 10.76 10.06
C ILE A 77 1.70 9.36 10.38
N LEU A 78 3.03 9.16 10.29
CA LEU A 78 3.63 7.89 10.67
C LEU A 78 3.42 7.57 12.16
N ARG A 79 3.56 8.57 13.03
CA ARG A 79 3.32 8.39 14.48
C ARG A 79 1.90 7.94 14.75
N GLU A 80 0.92 8.61 14.16
CA GLU A 80 -0.50 8.28 14.29
C GLU A 80 -0.77 6.87 13.76
N TYR A 81 -0.30 6.57 12.54
CA TYR A 81 -0.41 5.25 11.94
C TYR A 81 0.21 4.15 12.82
N ALA A 82 1.33 4.44 13.46
CA ALA A 82 1.98 3.53 14.39
C ALA A 82 1.19 3.36 15.70
N ALA A 83 0.64 4.44 16.26
CA ALA A 83 -0.22 4.39 17.44
C ALA A 83 -1.45 3.51 17.21
N MET A 84 -2.07 3.59 16.02
CA MET A 84 -3.22 2.74 15.67
C MET A 84 -2.87 1.26 15.49
N SER A 85 -1.59 0.91 15.23
CA SER A 85 -1.19 -0.47 14.99
C SER A 85 -1.21 -1.34 16.25
N GLY A 86 -0.91 -0.79 17.43
CA GLY A 86 -0.93 -1.52 18.70
C GLY A 86 -2.30 -2.12 19.04
N PRO A 87 -3.38 -1.32 19.00
CA PRO A 87 -4.75 -1.79 19.05
C PRO A 87 -5.12 -2.89 18.07
N ARG A 88 -4.39 -3.08 16.97
CA ARG A 88 -4.68 -4.12 15.98
C ARG A 88 -4.03 -5.45 16.33
N ALA A 89 -2.90 -5.43 17.03
CA ALA A 89 -2.22 -6.63 17.52
C ALA A 89 -3.11 -7.48 18.45
N ARG A 90 -3.96 -6.83 19.27
CA ARG A 90 -4.93 -7.53 20.15
C ARG A 90 -6.01 -8.31 19.40
N TRP A 91 -6.24 -8.05 18.11
CA TRP A 91 -7.22 -8.78 17.28
C TRP A 91 -6.57 -9.92 16.48
N GLY A 92 -5.35 -10.33 16.84
CA GLY A 92 -4.65 -11.45 16.22
C GLY A 92 -3.96 -11.13 14.89
N GLY A 93 -3.79 -9.85 14.55
CA GLY A 93 -3.00 -9.43 13.39
C GLY A 93 -1.50 -9.29 13.73
N ASP A 94 -0.63 -9.55 12.76
CA ASP A 94 0.82 -9.37 12.95
C ASP A 94 1.31 -7.95 12.71
N PHE A 95 0.49 -7.11 12.07
CA PHE A 95 0.88 -5.74 11.79
C PHE A 95 0.93 -4.93 13.09
N ASP A 96 2.15 -4.68 13.55
CA ASP A 96 2.45 -3.88 14.73
C ASP A 96 3.74 -3.10 14.47
N ILE A 97 3.66 -1.78 14.50
CA ILE A 97 4.80 -0.88 14.43
C ILE A 97 4.74 0.14 15.57
N LEU A 98 4.09 -0.18 16.69
CA LEU A 98 3.82 0.72 17.80
C LEU A 98 5.08 1.39 18.35
N ALA A 99 6.24 0.72 18.25
CA ALA A 99 7.55 1.29 18.61
C ALA A 99 7.91 2.57 17.82
N ARG A 100 7.15 2.91 16.77
CA ARG A 100 7.35 4.11 15.94
C ARG A 100 6.43 5.27 16.35
N ALA A 101 5.47 5.08 17.24
CA ALA A 101 4.52 6.12 17.66
C ALA A 101 5.19 7.30 18.38
N GLY A 102 6.32 7.06 19.08
CA GLY A 102 7.08 8.10 19.79
C GLY A 102 8.20 8.78 19.00
N ARG A 103 8.32 8.55 17.68
CA ARG A 103 9.45 9.04 16.88
C ARG A 103 9.39 10.55 16.65
N THR A 104 10.50 11.25 16.88
CA THR A 104 10.62 12.67 16.51
C THR A 104 10.74 12.85 14.99
N ALA A 105 10.53 14.08 14.50
CA ALA A 105 10.74 14.40 13.08
C ALA A 105 12.18 14.09 12.62
N ALA A 106 13.19 14.41 13.44
CA ALA A 106 14.58 14.07 13.14
C ALA A 106 14.82 12.56 13.07
N GLN A 107 14.19 11.76 13.95
CA GLN A 107 14.27 10.30 13.90
C GLN A 107 13.52 9.70 12.70
N TYR A 108 12.45 10.35 12.25
CA TYR A 108 11.76 10.03 11.00
C TYR A 108 12.65 10.33 9.79
N ASP A 109 13.36 11.46 9.81
CA ASP A 109 14.29 11.82 8.76
C ASP A 109 15.60 11.03 8.79
N ALA A 110 16.01 10.43 9.90
CA ALA A 110 17.12 9.49 9.93
C ALA A 110 16.66 8.02 9.73
N MET A 111 15.39 7.78 9.40
CA MET A 111 14.81 6.44 9.46
C MET A 111 15.39 5.49 8.41
N ALA A 112 16.20 4.53 8.87
CA ALA A 112 16.59 3.37 8.08
C ALA A 112 15.38 2.45 7.79
N PRO A 113 15.35 1.77 6.62
CA PRO A 113 14.30 0.80 6.31
C PRO A 113 14.23 -0.32 7.35
N PHE A 114 13.01 -0.77 7.66
CA PHE A 114 12.79 -1.85 8.63
C PHE A 114 11.62 -2.74 8.22
N THR A 115 11.68 -4.01 8.60
CA THR A 115 10.61 -4.97 8.36
C THR A 115 9.68 -5.01 9.56
N TRP A 116 8.37 -4.92 9.35
CA TRP A 116 7.39 -5.11 10.42
C TRP A 116 7.12 -6.61 10.69
N PRO A 117 6.77 -7.00 11.93
CA PRO A 117 6.45 -6.14 13.07
C PRO A 117 7.65 -5.45 13.72
N VAL A 118 7.46 -4.29 14.35
CA VAL A 118 8.41 -3.68 15.31
C VAL A 118 7.59 -3.26 16.54
N ARG A 119 7.42 -4.23 17.43
CA ARG A 119 6.66 -4.07 18.67
C ARG A 119 7.42 -3.20 19.69
N ALA A 120 6.68 -2.58 20.60
CA ALA A 120 7.23 -1.67 21.62
C ALA A 120 8.22 -2.36 22.59
N ASP A 121 8.08 -3.66 22.80
CA ASP A 121 8.96 -4.50 23.62
C ASP A 121 10.28 -4.91 22.91
N GLY A 122 10.50 -4.41 21.69
CA GLY A 122 11.66 -4.78 20.86
C GLY A 122 11.52 -6.15 20.18
N GLN A 123 10.48 -6.94 20.48
CA GLN A 123 10.22 -8.28 19.93
C GLN A 123 9.47 -8.18 18.60
N GLY A 124 10.14 -7.62 17.60
CA GLY A 124 9.61 -7.57 16.23
C GLY A 124 10.68 -7.38 15.18
N ALA A 125 11.74 -6.64 15.51
CA ALA A 125 12.87 -6.39 14.63
C ALA A 125 13.77 -7.62 14.44
N ARG A 126 13.21 -8.80 14.14
CA ARG A 126 13.98 -9.84 13.47
C ARG A 126 14.08 -9.44 12.00
N ALA A 127 15.02 -8.54 11.71
CA ALA A 127 15.32 -8.01 10.38
C ALA A 127 15.69 -9.08 9.32
N SER A 128 15.64 -10.38 9.67
CA SER A 128 16.11 -11.49 8.84
C SER A 128 15.31 -12.80 8.99
N ALA A 129 14.28 -12.89 9.83
CA ALA A 129 13.56 -14.15 10.00
C ALA A 129 12.47 -14.32 8.94
N ARG A 130 12.57 -15.38 8.12
CA ARG A 130 11.49 -15.82 7.23
C ARG A 130 10.19 -15.96 8.02
N PHE A 131 9.13 -15.32 7.54
CA PHE A 131 7.83 -15.37 8.17
C PHE A 131 7.30 -16.80 8.21
N PHE A 132 6.71 -17.19 9.32
CA PHE A 132 6.25 -18.56 9.58
C PHE A 132 7.31 -19.67 9.47
N ALA A 133 8.62 -19.35 9.42
CA ALA A 133 9.67 -20.37 9.38
C ALA A 133 9.65 -21.30 10.60
N ARG A 134 9.03 -20.87 11.71
CA ARG A 134 8.81 -21.65 12.93
C ARG A 134 7.33 -21.96 13.19
N GLY A 135 6.49 -21.92 12.15
CA GLY A 135 5.04 -22.00 12.28
C GLY A 135 4.42 -20.72 12.83
N GLY A 136 3.32 -20.85 13.59
CA GLY A 136 2.62 -19.69 14.13
C GLY A 136 1.69 -19.01 13.12
N PHE A 137 0.99 -19.81 12.32
CA PHE A 137 0.01 -19.31 11.35
C PHE A 137 -1.17 -18.65 12.08
N PHE A 138 -1.83 -17.66 11.45
CA PHE A 138 -3.03 -16.99 12.01
C PHE A 138 -4.28 -17.87 11.89
N THR A 139 -4.19 -19.06 12.48
CA THR A 139 -5.26 -20.04 12.67
C THR A 139 -5.40 -20.31 14.18
N PRO A 140 -6.59 -20.70 14.68
CA PRO A 140 -6.80 -21.02 16.09
C PRO A 140 -5.80 -22.01 16.67
N ASP A 141 -5.37 -22.99 15.88
CA ASP A 141 -4.41 -24.04 16.25
C ASP A 141 -2.96 -23.72 15.84
N ARG A 142 -2.72 -22.53 15.27
CA ARG A 142 -1.40 -22.01 14.84
C ARG A 142 -0.66 -22.84 13.77
N ARG A 143 -1.36 -23.79 13.15
CA ARG A 143 -0.87 -24.66 12.06
C ARG A 143 -1.35 -24.19 10.69
N ALA A 144 -0.59 -24.51 9.65
CA ALA A 144 -1.00 -24.28 8.27
C ALA A 144 -2.20 -25.18 7.92
N ARG A 145 -3.13 -24.66 7.10
CA ARG A 145 -4.29 -25.41 6.61
C ARG A 145 -4.18 -25.59 5.11
N MET A 146 -4.07 -26.83 4.65
CA MET A 146 -4.19 -27.14 3.24
C MET A 146 -5.67 -27.12 2.86
N LEU A 147 -6.03 -26.32 1.87
CA LEU A 147 -7.39 -26.25 1.34
C LEU A 147 -7.41 -26.88 -0.06
N PRO A 148 -8.35 -27.79 -0.34
CA PRO A 148 -8.48 -28.36 -1.67
C PRO A 148 -8.94 -27.29 -2.66
N SER A 149 -8.11 -26.97 -3.66
CA SER A 149 -8.50 -26.07 -4.74
C SER A 149 -9.24 -26.87 -5.83
N ARG A 150 -10.56 -26.77 -5.86
CA ARG A 150 -11.33 -27.27 -7.01
C ARG A 150 -11.09 -26.32 -8.17
N ARG A 151 -10.34 -26.75 -9.19
CA ARG A 151 -10.25 -26.01 -10.45
C ARG A 151 -11.64 -25.96 -11.06
N ARG A 152 -12.31 -24.82 -10.94
CA ARG A 152 -13.51 -24.54 -11.73
C ARG A 152 -13.01 -24.30 -13.15
N ARG A 153 -13.38 -25.18 -14.08
CA ARG A 153 -13.09 -24.97 -15.50
C ARG A 153 -13.74 -23.64 -15.87
N SER A 154 -12.94 -22.67 -16.33
CA SER A 154 -13.52 -21.49 -16.96
C SER A 154 -14.38 -21.99 -18.12
N PRO A 155 -15.64 -21.54 -18.26
CA PRO A 155 -16.39 -21.84 -19.47
C PRO A 155 -15.52 -21.41 -20.65
N ALA A 156 -15.29 -22.32 -21.60
CA ALA A 156 -14.49 -22.03 -22.77
C ALA A 156 -15.15 -20.82 -23.45
N ARG A 157 -14.47 -19.67 -23.38
CA ARG A 157 -14.88 -18.51 -24.17
C ARG A 157 -14.40 -18.84 -25.58
N PRO A 158 -15.30 -19.09 -26.55
CA PRO A 158 -14.86 -19.41 -27.90
C PRO A 158 -13.95 -18.28 -28.37
N ILE A 159 -12.70 -18.63 -28.67
CA ILE A 159 -11.79 -17.72 -29.35
C ILE A 159 -12.43 -17.55 -30.72
N ARG A 160 -13.07 -16.40 -30.96
CA ARG A 160 -13.41 -16.03 -32.32
C ARG A 160 -12.06 -15.83 -33.02
N CYS A 161 -11.64 -16.82 -33.81
CA CYS A 161 -10.67 -16.53 -34.86
C CYS A 161 -11.30 -15.40 -35.67
N GLY A 162 -10.71 -14.21 -35.57
CA GLY A 162 -11.03 -13.14 -36.51
C GLY A 162 -10.91 -13.73 -37.91
N SER A 163 -11.90 -13.43 -38.75
CA SER A 163 -11.94 -13.84 -40.16
C SER A 163 -10.55 -13.78 -40.77
N THR A 164 -9.98 -14.95 -41.08
CA THR A 164 -8.82 -15.05 -41.96
C THR A 164 -9.15 -14.25 -43.22
N PRO A 165 -8.30 -13.34 -43.70
CA PRO A 165 -8.47 -12.82 -45.05
C PRO A 165 -8.43 -14.03 -45.99
N ALA A 166 -9.40 -14.13 -46.89
CA ALA A 166 -9.48 -15.22 -47.86
C ALA A 166 -8.13 -15.37 -48.58
N GLY A 167 -7.48 -16.54 -48.47
CA GLY A 167 -6.27 -16.82 -49.26
C GLY A 167 -5.21 -17.77 -48.68
N CYS A 168 -5.40 -18.42 -47.53
CA CYS A 168 -4.40 -19.39 -47.05
C CYS A 168 -4.79 -20.82 -47.50
N ALA A 169 -4.17 -21.27 -48.59
CA ALA A 169 -4.36 -22.60 -49.17
C ALA A 169 -4.05 -23.72 -48.15
N THR A 170 -4.95 -24.70 -48.08
CA THR A 170 -4.74 -25.96 -47.37
C THR A 170 -3.56 -26.72 -47.97
N ILE A 171 -2.48 -26.87 -47.21
CA ILE A 171 -1.48 -27.92 -47.47
C ILE A 171 -2.10 -29.22 -46.97
N GLY A 172 -2.64 -30.00 -47.89
CA GLY A 172 -2.94 -31.41 -47.65
C GLY A 172 -1.64 -32.17 -47.41
N THR A 173 -1.67 -33.12 -46.48
CA THR A 173 -0.63 -34.14 -46.33
C THR A 173 -1.31 -35.51 -46.45
N PRO A 174 -0.60 -36.52 -46.99
CA PRO A 174 -1.14 -37.73 -47.62
C PRO A 174 -1.73 -38.74 -46.64
#